data_AF-A0A7J6HU17-F1
#
_entry.id   AF-A0A7J6HU17-F1
#
_cell.length_a   1.000
_cell.length_b   1.000
_cell.length_c   1.000
_cell.angle_alpha   90.00
_cell.angle_beta   90.00
_cell.angle_gamma   90.00
#
_symmetry.space_group_name_H-M   'P 1'
#
loop_
_entity.id
_entity.type
_entity.pdbx_description
1 polymer ?
#
loop_
_entity_poly.entity_id
_entity_poly.type
_entity_poly.pdbx_seq_one_letter_code
_entity_poly.pdbx_strand_id
1 'polypeptide(L)'
;MVASQIVFSAFVALSLSMLALAFDLSPLQDFCVADTSRPVLMNGLSCKDPKTVTADDFFLSGFHIPSNTSNQIGSAVKPVTVSELAGLNTFGISLVRVDYAPKGVNPLHTHPRASEILTKNVGDGNAVAIAALSSQNPGVIIISSAVFGSNPEMSEDVLAKSFQLDKNVINYLQTKF
;
A
#
# COMPACT_ATOMS: atom_id res chain seq x y z
N MET A 1 9.63 48.33 -8.24
CA MET A 1 9.95 47.59 -6.99
C MET A 1 8.71 46.91 -6.41
N VAL A 2 7.62 47.64 -6.15
CA VAL A 2 6.37 47.12 -5.57
C VAL A 2 5.70 46.03 -6.43
N ALA A 3 5.59 46.23 -7.75
CA ALA A 3 4.97 45.25 -8.65
C ALA A 3 5.72 43.89 -8.68
N SER A 4 7.06 43.92 -8.60
CA SER A 4 7.87 42.69 -8.58
C SER A 4 7.70 41.92 -7.26
N GLN A 5 7.56 42.62 -6.12
CA GLN A 5 7.26 41.98 -4.84
C GLN A 5 5.84 41.39 -4.80
N ILE A 6 4.85 42.04 -5.40
CA ILE A 6 3.48 41.51 -5.50
C ILE A 6 3.46 40.24 -6.34
N VAL A 7 4.12 40.25 -7.50
CA VAL A 7 4.22 39.07 -8.38
C VAL A 7 4.92 37.91 -7.67
N PHE A 8 6.04 38.18 -6.99
CA PHE A 8 6.76 37.15 -6.23
C PHE A 8 5.89 36.57 -5.09
N SER A 9 5.22 37.42 -4.33
CA SER A 9 4.34 36.98 -3.25
C SER A 9 3.14 36.17 -3.76
N ALA A 10 2.58 36.55 -4.91
CA ALA A 10 1.52 35.79 -5.57
C ALA A 10 1.99 34.41 -6.06
N PHE A 11 3.22 34.32 -6.60
CA PHE A 11 3.81 33.03 -7.00
C PHE A 11 4.08 32.11 -5.79
N VAL A 12 4.54 32.66 -4.67
CA VAL A 12 4.74 31.89 -3.42
C VAL A 12 3.41 31.42 -2.83
N ALA A 13 2.37 32.26 -2.85
CA ALA A 13 1.04 31.87 -2.39
C ALA A 13 0.42 30.77 -3.28
N LEU A 14 0.59 30.87 -4.60
CA LEU A 14 0.09 29.89 -5.57
C LEU A 14 0.86 28.56 -5.51
N SER A 15 2.15 28.57 -5.17
CA SER A 15 2.92 27.34 -4.97
C SER A 15 2.54 26.63 -3.67
N LEU A 16 2.22 27.37 -2.60
CA LEU A 16 1.71 26.78 -1.35
C LEU A 16 0.32 26.15 -1.50
N SER A 17 -0.54 26.66 -2.40
CA SER A 17 -1.88 26.08 -2.62
C SER A 17 -1.88 24.78 -3.43
N MET A 18 -0.72 24.33 -3.92
CA MET A 18 -0.56 23.10 -4.73
C MET A 18 -0.02 21.91 -3.94
N LEU A 19 0.01 21.99 -2.60
CA LEU A 19 0.29 20.82 -1.75
C LEU A 19 -0.89 19.84 -1.82
N ALA A 20 -0.89 18.97 -2.82
CA ALA A 20 -1.76 17.81 -2.86
C ALA A 20 -1.31 16.83 -1.77
N LEU A 21 -2.05 16.82 -0.67
CA LEU A 21 -1.83 15.88 0.41
C LEU A 21 -2.55 14.57 0.10
N ALA A 22 -1.78 13.53 -0.23
CA ALA A 22 -2.27 12.18 -0.45
C ALA A 22 -2.24 11.39 0.86
N PHE A 23 -3.19 11.66 1.75
CA PHE A 23 -3.45 10.85 2.95
C PHE A 23 -4.95 10.63 3.09
N ASP A 24 -5.34 9.62 3.89
CA ASP A 24 -6.75 9.28 4.11
C ASP A 24 -7.51 10.42 4.83
N LEU A 25 -8.73 10.70 4.38
CA LEU A 25 -9.57 11.74 4.99
C LEU A 25 -9.84 11.43 6.47
N SER A 26 -9.75 12.46 7.32
CA SER A 26 -10.12 12.34 8.73
C SER A 26 -11.58 11.88 8.88
N PRO A 27 -11.87 10.99 9.86
CA PRO A 27 -13.23 10.53 10.10
C PRO A 27 -14.13 11.70 10.55
N LEU A 28 -15.37 11.72 10.09
CA LEU A 28 -16.38 12.73 10.45
C LEU A 28 -17.33 12.25 11.57
N GLN A 29 -17.16 11.01 12.02
CA GLN A 29 -17.96 10.32 13.04
C GLN A 29 -17.10 9.24 13.69
N ASP A 30 -17.56 8.69 14.81
CA ASP A 30 -16.82 7.70 15.60
C ASP A 30 -16.45 6.44 14.80
N PHE A 31 -17.34 5.96 13.92
CA PHE A 31 -17.08 4.83 13.05
C PHE A 31 -17.90 4.86 11.76
N CYS A 32 -17.37 4.24 10.71
CA CYS A 32 -18.06 3.99 9.43
C CYS A 32 -17.59 2.64 8.91
N VAL A 33 -18.11 1.53 9.44
CA VAL A 33 -17.73 0.18 8.98
C VAL A 33 -18.05 0.04 7.49
N ALA A 34 -17.08 -0.40 6.69
CA ALA A 34 -17.26 -0.57 5.26
C ALA A 34 -18.41 -1.53 4.92
N ASP A 35 -19.30 -1.10 4.04
CA ASP A 35 -20.37 -1.88 3.42
C ASP A 35 -19.95 -2.23 1.99
N THR A 36 -19.59 -3.49 1.78
CA THR A 36 -19.21 -4.04 0.46
C THR A 36 -20.41 -4.58 -0.32
N SER A 37 -21.61 -4.59 0.28
CA SER A 37 -22.82 -5.11 -0.36
C SER A 37 -23.49 -4.09 -1.29
N ARG A 38 -23.17 -2.80 -1.14
CA ARG A 38 -23.76 -1.72 -1.92
C ARG A 38 -22.92 -1.39 -3.16
N PRO A 39 -23.55 -1.18 -4.34
CA PRO A 39 -22.84 -0.87 -5.58
C PRO A 39 -22.45 0.61 -5.71
N VAL A 40 -22.33 1.35 -4.60
CA VAL A 40 -22.03 2.79 -4.63
C VAL A 40 -20.52 3.00 -4.75
N LEU A 41 -20.10 3.68 -5.81
CA LEU A 41 -18.70 4.06 -6.02
C LEU A 41 -18.44 5.45 -5.43
N MET A 42 -17.48 5.52 -4.52
CA MET A 42 -17.02 6.75 -3.87
C MET A 42 -15.55 6.60 -3.48
N ASN A 43 -14.90 7.68 -3.07
CA ASN A 43 -13.57 7.57 -2.46
C ASN A 43 -13.69 6.83 -1.12
N GLY A 44 -12.89 5.78 -0.92
CA GLY A 44 -13.05 4.85 0.20
C GLY A 44 -14.18 3.85 -0.03
N LEU A 45 -14.98 3.58 1.00
CA LEU A 45 -16.09 2.64 0.97
C LEU A 45 -17.32 3.22 1.67
N SER A 46 -18.51 2.86 1.18
CA SER A 46 -19.77 3.25 1.83
C SER A 46 -19.88 2.63 3.23
N CYS A 47 -20.63 3.26 4.14
CA CYS A 47 -20.79 2.75 5.52
C CYS A 47 -22.01 1.83 5.64
N LYS A 48 -21.92 0.82 6.52
CA LYS A 48 -23.08 0.09 7.05
C LYS A 48 -24.00 1.05 7.84
N ASP A 49 -25.27 0.67 8.02
CA ASP A 49 -26.14 1.36 8.99
C ASP A 49 -25.54 1.19 10.40
N PRO A 50 -25.27 2.28 11.14
CA PRO A 50 -24.70 2.21 12.49
C PRO A 50 -25.46 1.30 13.45
N LYS A 51 -26.76 1.11 13.26
CA LYS A 51 -27.59 0.22 14.09
C LYS A 51 -27.32 -1.26 13.88
N THR A 52 -26.67 -1.61 12.77
CA THR A 52 -26.32 -3.00 12.38
C THR A 52 -24.88 -3.35 12.68
N VAL A 53 -24.09 -2.38 13.16
CA VAL A 53 -22.68 -2.57 13.48
C VAL A 53 -22.53 -3.31 14.80
N THR A 54 -21.61 -4.28 14.84
CA THR A 54 -21.29 -5.05 16.05
C THR A 54 -19.79 -5.00 16.35
N ALA A 55 -19.39 -5.51 17.52
CA ALA A 55 -17.96 -5.60 17.88
C ALA A 55 -17.16 -6.46 16.90
N ASP A 56 -17.79 -7.46 16.28
CA ASP A 56 -17.13 -8.36 15.32
C ASP A 56 -16.70 -7.62 14.05
N ASP A 57 -17.34 -6.50 13.69
CA ASP A 57 -16.93 -5.67 12.56
C ASP A 57 -15.56 -4.99 12.77
N PHE A 58 -15.07 -4.96 14.01
CA PHE A 58 -13.76 -4.38 14.41
C PHE A 58 -12.76 -5.43 14.88
N PHE A 59 -13.09 -6.72 14.76
CA PHE A 59 -12.26 -7.81 15.25
C PHE A 59 -11.76 -8.71 14.11
N LEU A 60 -10.44 -8.95 14.09
CA LEU A 60 -9.82 -9.93 13.22
C LEU A 60 -9.00 -10.92 14.05
N SER A 61 -9.30 -12.21 13.90
CA SER A 61 -8.52 -13.28 14.52
C SER A 61 -7.42 -13.82 13.58
N GLY A 62 -6.47 -14.58 14.12
CA GLY A 62 -5.47 -15.29 13.30
C GLY A 62 -4.30 -14.45 12.79
N PHE A 63 -4.20 -13.16 13.15
CA PHE A 63 -3.04 -12.32 12.80
C PHE A 63 -1.74 -12.79 13.50
N HIS A 64 -1.87 -13.43 14.66
CA HIS A 64 -0.75 -14.05 15.39
C HIS A 64 -0.24 -15.35 14.74
N ILE A 65 -0.96 -15.93 13.78
CA ILE A 65 -0.60 -17.18 13.13
C ILE A 65 0.40 -16.88 11.99
N PRO A 66 1.59 -17.52 11.98
CA PRO A 66 2.56 -17.37 10.90
C PRO A 66 1.99 -17.78 9.54
N SER A 67 2.34 -17.03 8.50
CA SER A 67 2.01 -17.35 7.11
C SER A 67 2.98 -18.38 6.51
N ASN A 68 2.55 -19.10 5.47
CA ASN A 68 3.39 -20.11 4.81
C ASN A 68 4.48 -19.47 3.94
N THR A 69 5.74 -19.64 4.36
CA THR A 69 6.93 -19.12 3.67
C THR A 69 7.61 -20.13 2.74
N SER A 70 7.01 -21.31 2.52
CA SER A 70 7.51 -22.35 1.61
C SER A 70 7.24 -21.99 0.15
N ASN A 71 7.84 -20.90 -0.32
CA ASN A 71 7.70 -20.34 -1.66
C ASN A 71 9.05 -19.80 -2.17
N GLN A 72 9.11 -19.39 -3.44
CA GLN A 72 10.36 -18.99 -4.10
C GLN A 72 11.04 -17.76 -3.47
N ILE A 73 10.26 -16.83 -2.89
CA ILE A 73 10.80 -15.61 -2.27
C ILE A 73 11.11 -15.82 -0.77
N GLY A 74 10.64 -16.90 -0.17
CA GLY A 74 10.89 -17.22 1.24
C GLY A 74 10.22 -16.26 2.22
N SER A 75 9.19 -15.51 1.81
CA SER A 75 8.44 -14.60 2.67
C SER A 75 6.94 -14.69 2.37
N ALA A 76 6.13 -14.28 3.34
CA ALA A 76 4.68 -14.21 3.18
C ALA A 76 4.12 -13.00 3.93
N VAL A 77 3.25 -12.26 3.25
CA VAL A 77 2.63 -11.03 3.75
C VAL A 77 1.18 -11.33 4.12
N LYS A 78 0.76 -10.95 5.33
CA LYS A 78 -0.61 -11.00 5.81
C LYS A 78 -1.08 -9.57 6.09
N PRO A 79 -1.75 -8.91 5.13
CA PRO A 79 -2.27 -7.57 5.31
C PRO A 79 -3.54 -7.57 6.17
N VAL A 80 -3.78 -6.44 6.82
CA VAL A 80 -5.02 -6.08 7.52
C VAL A 80 -5.38 -4.67 7.08
N THR A 81 -5.92 -4.57 5.87
CA THR A 81 -6.50 -3.35 5.30
C THR A 81 -8.00 -3.32 5.53
N VAL A 82 -8.66 -2.27 5.06
CA VAL A 82 -10.13 -2.19 5.07
C VAL A 82 -10.83 -3.38 4.38
N SER A 83 -10.14 -4.06 3.45
CA SER A 83 -10.66 -5.25 2.77
C SER A 83 -10.72 -6.47 3.69
N GLU A 84 -9.78 -6.59 4.62
CA GLU A 84 -9.74 -7.69 5.60
C GLU A 84 -10.47 -7.33 6.91
N LEU A 85 -10.50 -6.06 7.28
CA LEU A 85 -11.15 -5.56 8.48
C LEU A 85 -11.97 -4.30 8.15
N ALA A 86 -13.26 -4.48 7.88
CA ALA A 86 -14.18 -3.43 7.45
C ALA A 86 -14.27 -2.26 8.44
N GLY A 87 -14.06 -2.51 9.74
CA GLY A 87 -14.00 -1.49 10.78
C GLY A 87 -12.86 -0.48 10.65
N LEU A 88 -11.84 -0.73 9.80
CA LEU A 88 -10.75 0.24 9.54
C LEU A 88 -11.15 1.40 8.62
N ASN A 89 -12.31 1.31 7.97
CA ASN A 89 -12.75 2.35 7.05
C ASN A 89 -12.87 3.71 7.78
N THR A 90 -12.34 4.76 7.14
CA THR A 90 -12.20 6.14 7.63
C THR A 90 -11.17 6.38 8.73
N PHE A 91 -10.49 5.35 9.25
CA PHE A 91 -9.49 5.54 10.30
C PHE A 91 -8.07 5.84 9.82
N GLY A 92 -7.81 5.74 8.52
CA GLY A 92 -6.51 6.11 7.96
C GLY A 92 -5.35 5.24 8.43
N ILE A 93 -5.62 4.01 8.86
CA ILE A 93 -4.60 3.06 9.32
C ILE A 93 -4.84 1.66 8.76
N SER A 94 -3.75 0.93 8.55
CA SER A 94 -3.76 -0.51 8.31
C SER A 94 -2.54 -1.15 8.95
N LEU A 95 -2.58 -2.47 9.10
CA LEU A 95 -1.47 -3.24 9.64
C LEU A 95 -1.07 -4.33 8.66
N VAL A 96 0.17 -4.79 8.77
CA VAL A 96 0.67 -5.93 8.01
C VAL A 96 1.62 -6.74 8.86
N ARG A 97 1.53 -8.07 8.76
CA ARG A 97 2.53 -9.00 9.27
C ARG A 97 3.28 -9.58 8.10
N VAL A 98 4.61 -9.64 8.22
CA VAL A 98 5.46 -10.30 7.24
C VAL A 98 6.27 -11.38 7.94
N ASP A 99 6.09 -12.63 7.51
CA ASP A 99 6.88 -13.78 7.98
C ASP A 99 7.98 -14.09 6.96
N TYR A 100 9.19 -14.35 7.44
CA TYR A 100 10.36 -14.67 6.62
C TYR A 100 10.96 -16.02 7.01
N ALA A 101 11.21 -16.87 6.03
CA ALA A 101 12.15 -17.99 6.13
C ALA A 101 13.60 -17.47 6.11
N PRO A 102 14.60 -18.29 6.51
CA PRO A 102 16.00 -17.92 6.37
C PRO A 102 16.33 -17.50 4.93
N LYS A 103 16.93 -16.32 4.77
CA LYS A 103 17.26 -15.68 3.47
C LYS A 103 16.03 -15.27 2.63
N GLY A 104 14.83 -15.32 3.18
CA GLY A 104 13.63 -14.81 2.54
C GLY A 104 13.73 -13.31 2.28
N VAL A 105 13.07 -12.86 1.21
CA VAL A 105 13.03 -11.45 0.81
C VAL A 105 11.59 -11.00 0.69
N ASN A 106 11.30 -9.80 1.18
CA ASN A 106 10.11 -9.07 0.77
C ASN A 106 10.56 -8.26 -0.46
N PRO A 107 10.07 -8.59 -1.68
CA PRO A 107 10.54 -7.95 -2.90
C PRO A 107 10.50 -6.43 -2.81
N LEU A 108 11.37 -5.75 -3.56
CA LEU A 108 11.38 -4.30 -3.60
C LEU A 108 10.02 -3.78 -4.05
N HIS A 109 9.39 -2.97 -3.21
CA HIS A 109 8.05 -2.45 -3.44
C HIS A 109 7.91 -1.02 -2.90
N THR A 110 6.78 -0.39 -3.23
CA THR A 110 6.35 0.89 -2.67
C THR A 110 4.87 0.87 -2.29
N HIS A 111 4.52 1.72 -1.34
CA HIS A 111 3.15 2.01 -0.92
C HIS A 111 2.76 3.40 -1.46
N PRO A 112 1.94 3.49 -2.52
CA PRO A 112 1.67 4.77 -3.17
C PRO A 112 0.86 5.76 -2.33
N ARG A 113 0.22 5.31 -1.23
CA ARG A 113 -0.70 6.11 -0.42
C ARG A 113 -0.42 6.09 1.08
N ALA A 114 0.71 5.56 1.52
CA ALA A 114 1.02 5.50 2.95
C ALA A 114 2.51 5.54 3.24
N SER A 115 2.84 6.11 4.41
CA SER A 115 4.10 5.82 5.07
C SER A 115 3.97 4.53 5.88
N GLU A 116 5.07 3.81 6.04
CA GLU A 116 5.15 2.56 6.79
C GLU A 116 6.10 2.73 7.98
N ILE A 117 5.67 2.30 9.16
CA ILE A 117 6.52 2.08 10.33
C ILE A 117 6.49 0.61 10.70
N LEU A 118 7.66 -0.02 10.80
CA LEU A 118 7.77 -1.45 11.06
C LEU A 118 8.66 -1.75 12.27
N THR A 119 8.30 -2.83 12.95
CA THR A 119 9.09 -3.44 14.02
C THR A 119 9.33 -4.90 13.66
N LYS A 120 10.44 -5.48 14.14
CA LYS A 120 10.75 -6.89 13.95
C LYS A 120 11.01 -7.59 15.27
N ASN A 121 10.83 -8.91 15.31
CA ASN A 121 11.26 -9.72 16.44
C ASN A 121 12.80 -9.74 16.59
N VAL A 122 13.25 -10.04 17.80
CA VAL A 122 14.68 -10.18 18.17
C VAL A 122 15.04 -11.66 18.26
N GLY A 123 16.29 -12.01 17.95
CA GLY A 123 16.84 -13.38 18.05
C GLY A 123 17.23 -13.99 16.71
N ASP A 124 17.64 -15.27 16.74
CA ASP A 124 18.19 -16.01 15.58
C ASP A 124 17.18 -16.94 14.89
N GLY A 125 15.91 -16.90 15.32
CA GLY A 125 14.83 -17.68 14.70
C GLY A 125 14.33 -17.08 13.38
N ASN A 126 13.23 -17.62 12.86
CA ASN A 126 12.54 -17.02 11.72
C ASN A 126 12.16 -15.56 12.03
N ALA A 127 12.42 -14.67 11.08
CA ALA A 127 12.13 -13.25 11.24
C ALA A 127 10.65 -12.98 10.96
N VAL A 128 10.07 -12.12 11.80
CA VAL A 128 8.70 -11.62 11.67
C VAL A 128 8.78 -10.11 11.82
N ALA A 129 8.20 -9.39 10.86
CA ALA A 129 7.98 -7.95 10.93
C ALA A 129 6.49 -7.65 11.08
N ILE A 130 6.14 -6.67 11.90
CA ILE A 130 4.81 -6.10 11.96
C ILE A 130 4.95 -4.62 11.61
N ALA A 131 4.22 -4.18 10.59
CA ALA A 131 4.20 -2.80 10.17
C ALA A 131 2.80 -2.19 10.28
N ALA A 132 2.75 -0.91 10.62
CA ALA A 132 1.57 -0.09 10.56
C ALA A 132 1.75 0.93 9.42
N LEU A 133 0.68 1.14 8.66
CA LEU A 133 0.68 2.06 7.53
C LEU A 133 -0.36 3.16 7.75
N SER A 134 -0.04 4.38 7.33
CA SER A 134 -0.87 5.58 7.50
C SER A 134 -2.00 5.70 6.47
N SER A 135 -2.61 4.58 6.07
CA SER A 135 -3.80 4.53 5.22
C SER A 135 -4.54 3.22 5.47
N GLN A 136 -5.87 3.24 5.38
CA GLN A 136 -6.74 2.07 5.40
C GLN A 136 -6.53 1.17 4.18
N ASN A 137 -6.01 1.73 3.08
CA ASN A 137 -5.69 1.04 1.85
C ASN A 137 -4.42 1.63 1.22
N PRO A 138 -3.23 1.25 1.73
CA PRO A 138 -1.95 1.83 1.31
C PRO A 138 -1.61 1.50 -0.16
N GLY A 139 -2.12 0.37 -0.67
CA GLY A 139 -1.72 -0.20 -1.95
C GLY A 139 -0.30 -0.79 -1.90
N VAL A 140 0.02 -1.69 -2.83
CA VAL A 140 1.36 -2.29 -2.94
C VAL A 140 1.74 -2.34 -4.41
N ILE A 141 2.93 -1.83 -4.73
CA ILE A 141 3.50 -1.93 -6.07
C ILE A 141 4.84 -2.66 -5.94
N ILE A 142 4.86 -3.94 -6.30
CA ILE A 142 6.11 -4.71 -6.42
C ILE A 142 6.81 -4.25 -7.68
N ILE A 143 7.98 -3.63 -7.55
CA ILE A 143 8.65 -2.94 -8.66
C ILE A 143 8.99 -3.92 -9.79
N SER A 144 9.51 -5.10 -9.46
CA SER A 144 9.88 -6.09 -10.48
C SER A 144 8.67 -6.58 -11.28
N SER A 145 7.54 -6.87 -10.62
CA SER A 145 6.30 -7.28 -11.30
C SER A 145 5.67 -6.13 -12.07
N ALA A 146 5.69 -4.91 -11.54
CA ALA A 146 5.19 -3.74 -12.25
C ALA A 146 6.03 -3.41 -13.50
N VAL A 147 7.33 -3.70 -13.48
CA VAL A 147 8.24 -3.43 -14.60
C VAL A 147 8.25 -4.57 -15.63
N PHE A 148 8.35 -5.82 -15.19
CA PHE A 148 8.58 -6.96 -16.08
C PHE A 148 7.35 -7.88 -16.24
N GLY A 149 6.34 -7.77 -15.38
CA GLY A 149 5.12 -8.61 -15.40
C GLY A 149 3.83 -7.80 -15.50
N SER A 150 3.86 -6.58 -16.05
CA SER A 150 2.66 -5.76 -16.24
C SER A 150 1.73 -6.35 -17.28
N ASN A 151 0.43 -6.07 -17.18
CA ASN A 151 -0.55 -6.42 -18.21
C ASN A 151 -1.35 -5.17 -18.65
N PRO A 152 -1.22 -4.71 -19.92
CA PRO A 152 -0.37 -5.28 -20.98
C PRO A 152 1.13 -5.16 -20.65
N GLU A 153 1.94 -6.01 -21.28
CA GLU A 153 3.39 -5.99 -21.14
C GLU A 153 3.98 -4.66 -21.62
N MET A 154 4.99 -4.15 -20.91
CA MET A 154 5.74 -2.99 -21.37
C MET A 154 6.59 -3.32 -22.59
N SER A 155 6.74 -2.32 -23.47
CA SER A 155 7.53 -2.45 -24.68
C SER A 155 8.97 -2.84 -24.36
N GLU A 156 9.43 -3.93 -25.00
CA GLU A 156 10.82 -4.40 -24.92
C GLU A 156 11.82 -3.29 -25.30
N ASP A 157 11.49 -2.45 -26.28
CA ASP A 157 12.32 -1.32 -26.71
C ASP A 157 12.48 -0.28 -25.60
N VAL A 158 11.40 0.04 -24.88
CA VAL A 158 11.43 0.98 -23.76
C VAL A 158 12.27 0.41 -22.62
N LEU A 159 12.05 -0.85 -22.27
CA LEU A 159 12.79 -1.52 -21.20
C LEU A 159 14.28 -1.67 -21.53
N ALA A 160 14.61 -2.17 -22.73
CA ALA A 160 15.99 -2.32 -23.20
C ALA A 160 16.75 -0.99 -23.15
N LYS A 161 16.11 0.10 -23.62
CA LYS A 161 16.71 1.43 -23.58
C LYS A 161 16.83 1.98 -22.15
N SER A 162 15.85 1.75 -21.29
CA SER A 162 15.82 2.30 -19.92
C SER A 162 16.83 1.61 -19.01
N PHE A 163 16.97 0.29 -19.13
CA PHE A 163 17.90 -0.51 -18.34
C PHE A 163 19.26 -0.70 -19.02
N GLN A 164 19.43 -0.24 -20.27
CA GLN A 164 20.64 -0.41 -21.07
C GLN A 164 21.02 -1.90 -21.24
N LEU A 165 20.02 -2.74 -21.51
CA LEU A 165 20.14 -4.18 -21.67
C LEU A 165 19.72 -4.61 -23.08
N ASP A 166 20.22 -5.77 -23.51
CA ASP A 166 19.74 -6.41 -24.74
C ASP A 166 18.29 -6.87 -24.60
N LYS A 167 17.52 -6.80 -25.69
CA LYS A 167 16.12 -7.27 -25.71
C LYS A 167 15.99 -8.73 -25.27
N ASN A 168 16.94 -9.60 -25.61
CA ASN A 168 16.91 -11.00 -25.18
C ASN A 168 16.95 -11.13 -23.64
N VAL A 169 17.66 -10.24 -22.94
CA VAL A 169 17.69 -10.21 -21.47
C VAL A 169 16.36 -9.69 -20.93
N ILE A 170 15.78 -8.66 -21.54
CA ILE A 170 14.46 -8.15 -21.18
C ILE A 170 13.38 -9.22 -21.33
N ASN A 171 13.35 -9.92 -22.47
CA ASN A 171 12.37 -10.96 -22.74
C ASN A 171 12.53 -12.11 -21.74
N TYR A 172 13.77 -12.49 -21.43
CA TYR A 172 14.03 -13.44 -20.36
C TYR A 172 13.47 -12.95 -19.01
N LEU A 173 13.71 -11.70 -18.62
CA LEU A 173 13.19 -11.14 -17.37
C LEU A 173 11.67 -11.13 -17.34
N GLN A 174 11.00 -10.77 -18.44
CA GLN A 174 9.54 -10.78 -18.54
C GLN A 174 8.97 -12.20 -18.36
N THR A 175 9.68 -13.26 -18.81
CA THR A 175 9.25 -14.64 -18.54
C THR A 175 9.38 -15.09 -17.07
N LYS A 176 10.01 -14.30 -16.21
CA LYS A 176 10.21 -14.62 -14.78
C LYS A 176 9.16 -14.00 -13.84
N PHE A 177 8.37 -13.04 -14.33
CA PHE A 177 7.39 -12.28 -13.54
C PHE A 177 5.99 -12.43 -14.14
#